data_AF-A0AA39N9N0-F1
#
_entry.id   AF-A0AA39N9N0-F1
#
_cell.length_a   1.000
_cell.length_b   1.000
_cell.length_c   1.000
_cell.angle_alpha   90.00
_cell.angle_beta   90.00
_cell.angle_gamma   90.00
#
_symmetry.space_group_name_H-M   'P 1'
#
loop_
_entity.id
_entity.type
_entity.pdbx_description
1 polymer ?
#
loop_
_entity_poly.entity_id
_entity_poly.type
_entity_poly.pdbx_seq_one_letter_code
_entity_poly.pdbx_strand_id
1 'polypeptide(L)'
;MTLVSQGLPNDQPDRFILLDMAVPILPNNFNPLSRPPLNPTQPLPWPDCYHPTLTATHCRIRNGLTAEQLLEKCHFQDLARRDTLRKEQEALLAAGNSGDLDDAQPDERQACTVTLPLPSELDAESQYNGSVHKTIGTSRAPSIVSKHPTKVSDFLHSLLGKILQCILCLRPDLDIYNRDLSDDPLRGFDLFGNTPPDTMPVIEINDPWNFFHELDALKRIEADYQQRMKAKVPADIDRAREKDVPLHPQLLSKCQGTSMSAPPWRQ
;
A
#
# COMPACT_ATOMS: atom_id res chain seq x y z
N MET A 1 -18.16 -17.53 14.13
CA MET A 1 -18.30 -16.09 13.86
C MET A 1 -19.57 -15.63 14.54
N THR A 2 -19.49 -14.54 15.27
CA THR A 2 -20.63 -14.06 16.06
C THR A 2 -20.90 -12.64 15.60
N LEU A 3 -22.04 -12.43 14.93
CA LEU A 3 -22.50 -11.10 14.47
C LEU A 3 -22.82 -10.17 15.64
N VAL A 4 -23.14 -10.75 16.79
CA VAL A 4 -23.44 -10.05 18.04
C VAL A 4 -22.71 -10.75 19.17
N SER A 5 -22.00 -10.00 20.01
CA SER A 5 -21.43 -10.50 21.26
C SER A 5 -22.25 -10.02 22.45
N GLN A 6 -22.36 -10.86 23.48
CA GLN A 6 -22.81 -10.42 24.79
C GLN A 6 -21.60 -9.89 25.57
N GLY A 7 -21.70 -8.66 26.07
CA GLY A 7 -20.60 -7.89 26.63
C GLY A 7 -19.71 -7.22 25.57
N LEU A 8 -18.91 -6.26 26.02
CA LEU A 8 -17.87 -5.67 25.18
C LEU A 8 -16.83 -6.75 24.82
N PRO A 9 -16.44 -6.86 23.55
CA PRO A 9 -15.42 -7.82 23.13
C PRO A 9 -14.05 -7.47 23.72
N ASN A 10 -13.26 -8.45 24.13
CA ASN A 10 -11.90 -8.20 24.63
C ASN A 10 -11.04 -7.46 23.59
N ASP A 11 -10.22 -6.51 24.06
CA ASP A 11 -9.21 -5.85 23.23
C ASP A 11 -8.26 -6.87 22.57
N GLN A 12 -8.01 -6.70 21.26
CA GLN A 12 -6.99 -7.43 20.51
C GLN A 12 -6.12 -6.43 19.73
N PRO A 13 -5.17 -5.73 20.40
CA PRO A 13 -4.35 -4.69 19.79
C PRO A 13 -3.47 -5.22 18.64
N ASP A 14 -3.03 -6.48 18.70
CA ASP A 14 -2.25 -7.13 17.63
C ASP A 14 -3.02 -7.23 16.29
N ARG A 15 -4.35 -7.14 16.36
CA ARG A 15 -5.26 -7.16 15.20
C ARG A 15 -5.91 -5.80 14.95
N PHE A 16 -5.47 -4.77 15.67
CA PHE A 16 -6.09 -3.44 15.66
C PHE A 16 -7.60 -3.48 15.96
N ILE A 17 -8.04 -4.43 16.80
CA ILE A 17 -9.43 -4.52 17.27
C ILE A 17 -9.46 -3.96 18.68
N LEU A 18 -10.02 -2.77 18.83
CA LEU A 18 -10.15 -2.10 20.12
C LEU A 18 -11.62 -2.14 20.60
N LEU A 19 -11.84 -2.15 21.91
CA LEU A 19 -13.13 -2.11 22.61
C LEU A 19 -14.01 -0.96 22.10
N ASP A 20 -13.35 0.15 21.78
CA ASP A 20 -13.95 1.40 21.31
C ASP A 20 -14.59 1.30 19.91
N MET A 21 -14.21 0.25 19.16
CA MET A 21 -14.76 -0.08 17.86
C MET A 21 -16.09 -0.84 17.97
N ALA A 22 -16.47 -1.41 19.12
CA ALA A 22 -17.73 -2.13 19.24
C ALA A 22 -18.93 -1.16 19.26
N VAL A 23 -20.01 -1.45 18.53
CA VAL A 23 -21.22 -0.62 18.54
C VAL A 23 -22.24 -1.20 19.52
N PRO A 24 -22.77 -0.43 20.49
CA PRO A 24 -23.76 -0.94 21.42
C PRO A 24 -25.07 -1.26 20.69
N ILE A 25 -25.82 -2.23 21.19
CA ILE A 25 -27.17 -2.56 20.69
C ILE A 25 -28.16 -2.29 21.81
N LEU A 26 -29.28 -1.62 21.50
CA LEU A 26 -30.29 -1.30 22.49
C LEU A 26 -30.72 -2.54 23.29
N PRO A 27 -30.86 -2.44 24.62
CA PRO A 27 -30.94 -1.20 25.40
C PRO A 27 -29.58 -0.59 25.84
N ASN A 28 -28.44 -1.13 25.41
CA ASN A 28 -27.14 -0.58 25.81
C ASN A 28 -26.91 0.82 25.26
N ASN A 29 -26.33 1.69 26.09
CA ASN A 29 -25.94 3.06 25.72
C ASN A 29 -24.47 3.36 26.01
N PHE A 30 -23.73 2.39 26.55
CA PHE A 30 -22.32 2.56 26.89
C PHE A 30 -21.44 2.19 25.70
N ASN A 31 -20.65 3.16 25.22
CA ASN A 31 -19.54 2.94 24.32
C ASN A 31 -18.43 3.94 24.67
N PRO A 32 -17.15 3.54 24.71
CA PRO A 32 -16.05 4.45 25.06
C PRO A 32 -15.95 5.73 24.20
N LEU A 33 -16.38 5.67 22.94
CA LEU A 33 -16.41 6.79 22.00
C LEU A 33 -17.81 7.40 21.84
N SER A 34 -18.74 7.08 22.74
CA SER A 34 -20.12 7.58 22.70
C SER A 34 -20.84 7.28 21.37
N ARG A 35 -20.51 6.16 20.71
CA ARG A 35 -21.22 5.74 19.49
C ARG A 35 -22.70 5.48 19.80
N PRO A 36 -23.63 5.94 18.94
CA PRO A 36 -25.05 5.69 19.13
C PRO A 36 -25.37 4.19 19.03
N PRO A 37 -26.27 3.68 19.87
CA PRO A 37 -26.62 2.26 19.81
C PRO A 37 -27.47 1.92 18.59
N LEU A 38 -27.29 0.69 18.09
CA LEU A 38 -28.14 0.11 17.07
C LEU A 38 -29.51 -0.21 17.66
N ASN A 39 -30.56 0.11 16.92
CA ASN A 39 -31.95 -0.19 17.27
C ASN A 39 -32.48 -1.33 16.39
N PRO A 40 -32.36 -2.60 16.82
CA PRO A 40 -32.86 -3.72 16.04
C PRO A 40 -34.38 -3.72 16.03
N THR A 41 -34.99 -4.07 14.90
CA THR A 41 -36.45 -4.14 14.74
C THR A 41 -37.10 -5.11 15.72
N GLN A 42 -36.39 -6.17 16.09
CA GLN A 42 -36.80 -7.13 17.12
C GLN A 42 -35.80 -7.08 18.27
N PRO A 43 -36.27 -7.12 19.53
CA PRO A 43 -35.37 -7.17 20.67
C PRO A 43 -34.53 -8.44 20.61
N LEU A 44 -33.23 -8.30 20.89
CA LEU A 44 -32.34 -9.44 20.99
C LEU A 44 -32.68 -10.29 22.23
N PRO A 45 -32.43 -11.61 22.19
CA PRO A 45 -32.78 -12.52 23.28
C PRO A 45 -31.94 -12.29 24.56
N TRP A 46 -30.86 -11.49 24.49
CA TRP A 46 -29.94 -11.28 25.60
C TRP A 46 -29.76 -9.79 25.88
N PRO A 47 -29.61 -9.37 27.14
CA PRO A 47 -29.15 -8.03 27.47
C PRO A 47 -27.65 -7.90 27.22
N ASP A 48 -27.18 -6.67 27.23
CA ASP A 48 -25.77 -6.32 27.10
C ASP A 48 -25.14 -6.73 25.75
N CYS A 49 -25.80 -6.45 24.63
CA CYS A 49 -25.32 -6.85 23.30
C CYS A 49 -24.51 -5.75 22.59
N TYR A 50 -23.47 -6.16 21.85
CA TYR A 50 -22.64 -5.30 21.02
C TYR A 50 -22.41 -5.92 19.65
N HIS A 51 -22.28 -5.08 18.64
CA HIS A 51 -21.86 -5.45 17.30
C HIS A 51 -20.34 -5.19 17.15
N PRO A 52 -19.50 -6.24 17.00
CA PRO A 52 -18.08 -6.05 16.73
C PRO A 52 -17.88 -5.49 15.32
N THR A 53 -17.20 -4.34 15.19
CA THR A 53 -16.94 -3.69 13.89
C THR A 53 -16.12 -4.56 12.94
N LEU A 54 -15.29 -5.45 13.49
CA LEU A 54 -14.51 -6.41 12.71
C LEU A 54 -15.07 -7.82 12.86
N THR A 55 -16.24 -8.04 12.27
CA THR A 55 -16.68 -9.42 11.99
C THR A 55 -16.10 -9.82 10.63
N ALA A 56 -14.89 -10.38 10.63
CA ALA A 56 -14.42 -11.09 9.44
C ALA A 56 -15.45 -12.20 9.17
N THR A 57 -16.13 -12.16 8.03
CA THR A 57 -17.02 -13.24 7.59
C THR A 57 -16.32 -14.02 6.49
N HIS A 58 -16.04 -15.30 6.74
CA HIS A 58 -15.51 -16.20 5.72
C HIS A 58 -16.70 -16.72 4.91
N CYS A 59 -17.08 -15.97 3.88
CA CYS A 59 -18.08 -16.44 2.93
C CYS A 59 -17.44 -17.45 1.97
N ARG A 60 -17.96 -18.68 1.93
CA ARG A 60 -17.67 -19.61 0.84
C ARG A 60 -18.56 -19.25 -0.34
N ILE A 61 -18.02 -18.50 -1.29
CA ILE A 61 -18.70 -18.26 -2.56
C ILE A 61 -18.54 -19.53 -3.40
N ARG A 62 -19.65 -20.12 -3.86
CA ARG A 62 -19.62 -21.14 -4.92
C ARG A 62 -19.12 -20.47 -6.19
N ASN A 63 -17.81 -20.47 -6.39
CA ASN A 63 -17.28 -20.28 -7.72
C ASN A 63 -17.62 -21.54 -8.51
N GLY A 64 -18.46 -21.40 -9.55
CA GLY A 64 -18.69 -22.48 -10.51
C GLY A 64 -17.45 -22.82 -11.34
N LEU A 65 -16.34 -22.15 -11.07
CA LEU A 65 -15.03 -22.39 -11.64
C LEU A 65 -14.15 -23.06 -10.60
N THR A 66 -13.45 -24.11 -11.00
CA THR A 66 -12.40 -24.70 -10.16
C THR A 66 -11.28 -23.69 -9.94
N ALA A 67 -10.54 -23.81 -8.83
CA ALA A 67 -9.41 -22.94 -8.55
C ALA A 67 -8.38 -22.92 -9.71
N GLU A 68 -8.25 -24.04 -10.42
CA GLU A 68 -7.43 -24.22 -11.62
C GLU A 68 -7.93 -23.33 -12.77
N GLN A 69 -9.24 -23.31 -13.03
CA GLN A 69 -9.83 -22.48 -14.09
C GLN A 69 -9.70 -20.97 -13.80
N LEU A 70 -9.76 -20.56 -12.53
CA LEU A 70 -9.52 -19.17 -12.14
C LEU A 70 -8.05 -18.79 -12.32
N LEU A 71 -7.14 -19.68 -11.92
CA LEU A 71 -5.70 -19.45 -12.07
C LEU A 71 -5.32 -19.37 -13.56
N GLU A 72 -5.88 -20.24 -14.39
CA GLU A 72 -5.67 -20.22 -15.84
C GLU A 72 -6.21 -18.93 -16.46
N LYS A 73 -7.41 -18.48 -16.06
CA LYS A 73 -7.98 -17.22 -16.53
C LYS A 73 -7.16 -16.00 -16.11
N CYS A 74 -6.68 -15.97 -14.87
CA CYS A 74 -5.77 -14.92 -14.38
C CYS A 74 -4.43 -14.95 -15.11
N HIS A 75 -3.87 -16.14 -15.35
CA HIS A 75 -2.60 -16.30 -16.06
C HIS A 75 -2.70 -15.82 -17.52
N PHE A 76 -3.82 -16.12 -18.19
CA PHE A 76 -4.04 -15.68 -19.57
C PHE A 76 -4.15 -14.15 -19.68
N GLN A 77 -4.84 -13.52 -18.74
CA GLN A 77 -4.93 -12.05 -18.68
C GLN A 77 -3.57 -11.40 -18.39
N ASP A 78 -2.76 -12.00 -17.52
CA ASP A 78 -1.42 -11.50 -17.19
C ASP A 78 -0.44 -11.66 -18.36
N LEU A 79 -0.52 -12.78 -19.10
CA LEU A 79 0.26 -13.00 -20.33
C LEU A 79 -0.07 -11.97 -21.40
N ALA A 80 -1.35 -11.75 -21.69
CA ALA A 80 -1.76 -10.75 -22.68
C ALA A 80 -1.28 -9.34 -22.30
N ARG A 81 -1.34 -8.99 -21.00
CA ARG A 81 -0.83 -7.71 -20.49
C ARG A 81 0.68 -7.59 -20.67
N ARG A 82 1.45 -8.64 -20.36
CA ARG A 82 2.91 -8.67 -20.57
C ARG A 82 3.30 -8.53 -22.03
N ASP A 83 2.57 -9.19 -22.94
CA ASP A 83 2.85 -9.12 -24.36
C ASP A 83 2.57 -7.72 -24.94
N THR A 84 1.51 -7.05 -24.49
CA THR A 84 1.25 -5.64 -24.86
C THR A 84 2.40 -4.74 -24.42
N LEU A 85 2.84 -4.85 -23.16
CA LEU A 85 3.95 -4.04 -22.65
C LEU A 85 5.26 -4.30 -23.40
N ARG A 86 5.53 -5.56 -23.77
CA ARG A 86 6.71 -5.91 -24.57
C ARG A 86 6.66 -5.26 -25.95
N LYS A 87 5.51 -5.32 -26.63
CA LYS A 87 5.33 -4.70 -27.96
C LYS A 87 5.47 -3.18 -27.91
N GLU A 88 4.93 -2.54 -26.88
CA GLU A 88 5.10 -1.09 -26.67
C GLU A 88 6.58 -0.73 -26.47
N GLN A 89 7.32 -1.52 -25.69
CA GLN A 89 8.75 -1.31 -25.48
C GLN A 89 9.57 -1.54 -26.76
N GLU A 90 9.26 -2.56 -27.55
CA GLU A 90 9.89 -2.82 -28.85
C GLU A 90 9.62 -1.69 -29.86
N ALA A 91 8.41 -1.15 -29.89
CA ALA A 91 8.05 -0.02 -30.75
C ALA A 91 8.84 1.25 -30.40
N LEU A 92 9.05 1.53 -29.11
CA LEU A 92 9.87 2.66 -28.66
C LEU A 92 11.34 2.52 -29.05
N LEU A 93 11.89 1.30 -29.01
CA LEU A 93 13.27 1.02 -29.45
C LEU A 93 13.42 1.12 -30.97
N ALA A 94 12.44 0.63 -31.74
CA ALA A 94 12.45 0.73 -33.19
C ALA A 94 12.39 2.18 -33.69
N ALA A 95 11.61 3.05 -33.02
CA ALA A 95 11.51 4.46 -33.36
C ALA A 95 12.80 5.26 -33.09
N GLY A 96 13.62 4.82 -32.12
CA GLY A 96 14.89 5.49 -31.79
C GLY A 96 16.04 5.19 -32.77
N ASN A 97 15.91 4.17 -33.61
CA ASN A 97 17.01 3.66 -34.44
C ASN A 97 16.91 4.05 -35.94
N SER A 98 15.89 4.80 -36.34
CA SER A 98 15.73 5.31 -37.71
C SER A 98 16.24 6.74 -37.90
N GLY A 99 17.08 7.22 -36.99
CA GLY A 99 17.80 8.49 -37.15
C GLY A 99 18.93 8.33 -38.16
N ASP A 100 18.57 8.44 -39.45
CA ASP A 100 19.47 8.82 -40.52
C ASP A 100 20.08 10.17 -40.11
N LEU A 101 21.36 10.13 -39.72
CA LEU A 101 22.17 11.29 -39.41
C LEU A 101 22.48 12.00 -40.74
N ASP A 102 21.48 12.68 -41.30
CA ASP A 102 21.77 13.78 -42.21
C ASP A 102 22.40 14.90 -41.38
N ASP A 103 23.66 15.14 -41.71
CA ASP A 103 24.64 16.10 -41.20
C ASP A 103 24.19 17.57 -41.44
N ALA A 104 22.98 17.90 -40.98
CA ALA A 104 22.44 19.25 -41.04
C ALA A 104 22.85 20.00 -39.76
N GLN A 105 24.05 20.57 -39.83
CA GLN A 105 24.58 21.59 -38.94
C GLN A 105 23.47 22.58 -38.50
N PRO A 106 23.07 22.62 -37.21
CA PRO A 106 22.09 23.57 -36.74
C PRO A 106 22.71 24.98 -36.67
N ASP A 107 22.17 25.88 -37.48
CA ASP A 107 22.48 27.31 -37.47
C ASP A 107 22.03 27.93 -36.14
N GLU A 108 22.99 28.40 -35.34
CA GLU A 108 22.84 28.94 -33.98
C GLU A 108 22.13 30.31 -33.90
N ARG A 109 21.22 30.65 -34.80
CA ARG A 109 20.62 32.00 -34.83
C ARG A 109 19.10 31.97 -34.83
N GLN A 110 18.52 31.84 -33.64
CA GLN A 110 17.42 32.67 -33.10
C GLN A 110 16.64 31.89 -32.03
N ALA A 111 17.15 31.89 -30.79
CA ALA A 111 16.32 31.60 -29.62
C ALA A 111 15.50 32.85 -29.28
N CYS A 112 14.22 32.84 -29.65
CA CYS A 112 13.26 33.85 -29.20
C CYS A 112 12.90 33.56 -27.74
N THR A 113 13.42 34.38 -26.84
CA THR A 113 13.21 34.31 -25.39
C THR A 113 11.78 34.73 -25.05
N VAL A 114 10.83 33.79 -25.01
CA VAL A 114 9.53 34.02 -24.35
C VAL A 114 9.62 33.45 -22.95
N THR A 115 9.94 34.33 -22.01
CA THR A 115 9.94 34.05 -20.57
C THR A 115 8.50 34.17 -20.08
N LEU A 116 7.85 33.04 -19.75
CA LEU A 116 6.65 33.06 -18.92
C LEU A 116 7.05 32.75 -17.47
N PRO A 117 6.63 33.56 -16.48
CA PRO A 117 6.99 33.37 -15.09
C PRO A 117 6.26 32.16 -14.52
N LEU A 118 7.00 31.15 -14.07
CA LEU A 118 6.47 30.08 -13.22
C LEU A 118 6.17 30.64 -11.81
N PRO A 119 5.06 30.21 -11.16
CA PRO A 119 4.79 30.55 -9.77
C PRO A 119 5.79 29.82 -8.86
N SER A 120 6.45 30.57 -7.99
CA SER A 120 7.30 30.02 -6.93
C SER A 120 6.43 29.38 -5.85
N GLU A 121 6.37 28.06 -5.80
CA GLU A 121 5.93 27.35 -4.60
C GLU A 121 7.01 27.52 -3.52
N LEU A 122 6.68 28.30 -2.50
CA LEU A 122 7.48 28.50 -1.30
C LEU A 122 7.43 27.22 -0.46
N ASP A 123 8.56 26.53 -0.38
CA ASP A 123 8.80 25.42 0.55
C ASP A 123 8.58 25.87 2.00
N ALA A 124 7.50 25.39 2.61
CA ALA A 124 7.09 25.68 3.99
C ALA A 124 7.69 24.71 5.02
N GLU A 125 8.92 24.22 4.83
CA GLU A 125 9.61 23.33 5.77
C GLU A 125 10.90 23.96 6.32
N SER A 126 10.79 24.90 7.27
CA SER A 126 11.91 25.20 8.20
C SER A 126 11.50 25.99 9.45
N GLN A 127 10.53 25.50 10.23
CA GLN A 127 10.37 25.99 11.61
C GLN A 127 10.06 24.86 12.59
N TYR A 128 11.10 24.12 12.98
CA TYR A 128 11.14 23.48 14.29
C TYR A 128 12.55 23.69 14.87
N ASN A 129 12.68 24.78 15.62
CA ASN A 129 13.79 25.04 16.53
C ASN A 129 13.24 25.02 17.96
N GLY A 130 13.97 24.35 18.87
CA GLY A 130 13.73 24.34 20.32
C GLY A 130 13.37 22.94 20.82
N SER A 131 13.99 22.37 21.86
CA SER A 131 14.78 22.95 22.93
C SER A 131 15.68 21.87 23.54
N VAL A 132 16.93 22.24 23.81
CA VAL A 132 17.96 21.39 24.42
C VAL A 132 17.79 21.44 25.95
N HIS A 133 17.46 20.30 26.56
CA HIS A 133 17.81 20.07 27.97
C HIS A 133 18.88 18.99 28.09
N LYS A 134 20.01 19.44 28.63
CA LYS A 134 21.25 18.72 28.90
C LYS A 134 21.12 18.01 30.26
N THR A 135 21.07 16.68 30.26
CA THR A 135 21.34 15.87 31.45
C THR A 135 22.50 14.94 31.17
N ILE A 136 23.60 15.20 31.87
CA ILE A 136 24.83 14.42 31.87
C ILE A 136 24.55 13.14 32.67
N GLY A 137 24.55 12.00 31.99
CA GLY A 137 24.51 10.68 32.59
C GLY A 137 25.56 9.80 31.92
N THR A 138 26.70 9.63 32.59
CA THR A 138 27.78 8.73 32.21
C THR A 138 27.28 7.28 32.25
N SER A 139 26.95 6.73 31.08
CA SER A 139 26.69 5.30 30.92
C SER A 139 27.51 4.73 29.76
N ARG A 140 28.09 3.57 30.07
CA ARG A 140 29.10 2.79 29.37
C ARG A 140 28.54 2.23 28.05
N ALA A 141 29.15 2.58 26.91
CA ALA A 141 28.73 2.11 25.60
C ALA A 141 29.07 0.63 25.37
N PRO A 142 28.15 -0.19 24.83
CA PRO A 142 28.47 -1.42 24.13
C PRO A 142 28.89 -1.10 22.69
N SER A 143 30.00 -1.69 22.26
CA SER A 143 30.47 -1.70 20.88
C SER A 143 29.44 -2.39 19.97
N ILE A 144 28.78 -1.61 19.10
CA ILE A 144 27.96 -2.14 18.00
C ILE A 144 28.82 -2.08 16.74
N VAL A 145 29.32 -3.24 16.35
CA VAL A 145 29.93 -3.49 15.04
C VAL A 145 28.82 -3.37 13.98
N SER A 146 28.87 -2.30 13.18
CA SER A 146 27.98 -2.14 12.02
C SER A 146 28.39 -3.13 10.93
N LYS A 147 27.71 -4.28 10.86
CA LYS A 147 27.71 -5.12 9.66
C LYS A 147 26.71 -4.52 8.68
N HIS A 148 27.18 -4.11 7.52
CA HIS A 148 26.35 -3.71 6.38
C HIS A 148 25.27 -4.77 6.11
N PRO A 149 23.98 -4.39 6.00
CA PRO A 149 22.95 -5.32 5.58
C PRO A 149 22.99 -5.43 4.05
N THR A 150 23.88 -6.27 3.54
CA THR A 150 23.64 -6.88 2.24
C THR A 150 22.50 -7.87 2.44
N LYS A 151 21.35 -7.58 1.82
CA LYS A 151 20.28 -8.51 1.35
C LYS A 151 18.88 -7.93 1.60
N VAL A 152 18.54 -6.91 0.82
CA VAL A 152 17.14 -6.51 0.56
C VAL A 152 16.34 -7.71 0.00
N SER A 153 17.02 -8.64 -0.66
CA SER A 153 16.48 -9.92 -1.16
C SER A 153 15.83 -10.78 -0.06
N ASP A 154 16.51 -10.95 1.07
CA ASP A 154 16.02 -11.85 2.14
C ASP A 154 14.76 -11.25 2.81
N PHE A 155 14.67 -9.93 2.87
CA PHE A 155 13.48 -9.23 3.36
C PHE A 155 12.29 -9.41 2.42
N LEU A 156 12.48 -9.24 1.11
CA LEU A 156 11.43 -9.43 0.11
C LEU A 156 10.97 -10.89 0.03
N HIS A 157 11.88 -11.86 0.13
CA HIS A 157 11.52 -13.27 0.20
C HIS A 157 10.78 -13.63 1.50
N SER A 158 11.14 -13.01 2.64
CA SER A 158 10.41 -13.20 3.90
C SER A 158 8.99 -12.60 3.85
N LEU A 159 8.84 -11.44 3.22
CA LEU A 159 7.55 -10.77 3.05
C LEU A 159 6.65 -11.54 2.07
N LEU A 160 7.17 -11.93 0.91
CA LEU A 160 6.43 -12.73 -0.08
C LEU A 160 6.13 -14.13 0.44
N GLY A 161 7.04 -14.76 1.18
CA GLY A 161 6.81 -16.06 1.81
C GLY A 161 5.64 -16.04 2.78
N LYS A 162 5.52 -15.00 3.60
CA LYS A 162 4.38 -14.82 4.53
C LYS A 162 3.07 -14.54 3.80
N ILE A 163 3.10 -13.74 2.72
CA ILE A 163 1.92 -13.45 1.90
C ILE A 163 1.44 -14.70 1.16
N LEU A 164 2.37 -15.51 0.61
CA LEU A 164 2.04 -16.77 -0.07
C LEU A 164 1.57 -17.86 0.90
N GLN A 165 2.08 -17.88 2.13
CA GLN A 165 1.61 -18.81 3.16
C GLN A 165 0.17 -18.51 3.61
N CYS A 166 -0.27 -17.25 3.55
CA CYS A 166 -1.68 -16.88 3.72
C CYS A 166 -2.58 -17.41 2.58
N ILE A 167 -2.04 -17.66 1.38
CA ILE A 167 -2.78 -18.21 0.23
C ILE A 167 -2.86 -19.74 0.32
N LEU A 168 -1.87 -20.41 0.92
CA LEU A 168 -1.79 -21.87 1.07
C LEU A 168 -2.53 -22.45 2.28
N CYS A 169 -3.13 -21.63 3.14
CA CYS A 169 -4.05 -22.10 4.18
C CYS A 169 -5.39 -22.63 3.63
N LEU A 170 -5.60 -22.53 2.31
CA LEU A 170 -6.66 -23.24 1.58
C LEU A 170 -6.21 -24.69 1.31
N ARG A 171 -6.05 -25.48 2.37
CA ARG A 171 -5.94 -26.95 2.23
C ARG A 171 -7.37 -27.49 2.08
N PRO A 172 -7.74 -28.08 0.94
CA PRO A 172 -9.06 -28.64 0.79
C PRO A 172 -9.07 -30.03 1.43
N ASP A 173 -9.70 -30.14 2.58
CA ASP A 173 -10.20 -31.43 3.08
C ASP A 173 -11.47 -31.75 2.28
N LEU A 174 -11.28 -32.39 1.12
CA LEU A 174 -12.27 -32.50 0.04
C LEU A 174 -12.77 -33.93 -0.18
N ASP A 175 -12.79 -34.76 0.87
CA ASP A 175 -13.29 -36.14 0.77
C ASP A 175 -14.60 -36.40 1.51
N ILE A 176 -15.33 -35.36 1.95
CA ILE A 176 -16.61 -35.54 2.63
C ILE A 176 -17.64 -34.58 2.05
N TYR A 177 -18.80 -35.11 1.67
CA TYR A 177 -20.01 -34.45 1.13
C TYR A 177 -20.20 -34.44 -0.40
N ASN A 178 -20.21 -35.63 -1.01
CA ASN A 178 -21.20 -35.95 -2.05
C ASN A 178 -22.54 -36.27 -1.34
N ARG A 179 -23.30 -35.23 -0.98
CA ARG A 179 -24.69 -35.41 -0.55
C ARG A 179 -25.56 -34.58 -1.47
N ASP A 180 -26.33 -35.28 -2.31
CA ASP A 180 -27.32 -34.72 -3.22
C ASP A 180 -28.24 -33.76 -2.46
N LEU A 181 -28.05 -32.46 -2.70
CA LEU A 181 -28.91 -31.36 -2.24
C LEU A 181 -29.74 -30.87 -3.43
N SER A 182 -30.54 -31.78 -4.00
CA SER A 182 -31.42 -31.48 -5.15
C SER A 182 -32.81 -30.97 -4.73
N ASP A 183 -33.20 -31.09 -3.45
CA ASP A 183 -34.60 -30.84 -3.05
C ASP A 183 -34.70 -29.93 -1.82
N ASP A 184 -34.27 -28.66 -1.94
CA ASP A 184 -34.51 -27.66 -0.88
C ASP A 184 -35.67 -26.71 -1.29
N PRO A 185 -36.86 -26.80 -0.66
CA PRO A 185 -38.06 -26.05 -1.05
C PRO A 185 -38.07 -24.59 -0.56
N LEU A 186 -36.94 -24.05 -0.11
CA LEU A 186 -36.85 -22.73 0.55
C LEU A 186 -36.68 -21.56 -0.43
N ARG A 187 -37.29 -21.63 -1.62
CA ARG A 187 -37.21 -20.56 -2.63
C ARG A 187 -38.25 -19.44 -2.49
N GLY A 188 -38.94 -19.37 -1.34
CA GLY A 188 -40.11 -18.49 -1.15
C GLY A 188 -40.12 -17.67 0.13
N PHE A 189 -38.99 -17.53 0.84
CA PHE A 189 -38.90 -16.56 1.92
C PHE A 189 -38.24 -15.29 1.42
N ASP A 190 -39.04 -14.24 1.26
CA ASP A 190 -38.58 -12.85 1.19
C ASP A 190 -37.90 -12.50 2.52
N LEU A 191 -36.70 -13.02 2.74
CA LEU A 191 -35.90 -12.82 3.95
C LEU A 191 -35.42 -11.38 4.09
N PHE A 192 -35.53 -10.61 3.00
CA PHE A 192 -35.35 -9.17 2.98
C PHE A 192 -36.74 -8.56 2.84
N GLY A 193 -37.32 -8.17 3.99
CA GLY A 193 -38.58 -7.42 4.01
C GLY A 193 -38.48 -6.11 3.19
N ASN A 194 -39.61 -5.40 3.11
CA ASN A 194 -39.71 -4.12 2.40
C ASN A 194 -38.46 -3.25 2.61
N THR A 195 -37.87 -2.77 1.51
CA THR A 195 -36.69 -1.93 1.50
C THR A 195 -36.89 -0.78 2.51
N PRO A 196 -35.99 -0.61 3.49
CA PRO A 196 -36.14 0.45 4.48
C PRO A 196 -36.32 1.81 3.78
N PRO A 197 -37.25 2.67 4.23
CA PRO A 197 -37.47 3.99 3.64
C PRO A 197 -36.24 4.91 3.74
N ASP A 198 -35.22 4.50 4.49
CA ASP A 198 -33.96 5.19 4.72
C ASP A 198 -32.78 4.52 4.02
N THR A 199 -33.06 3.73 2.96
CA THR A 199 -31.99 3.25 2.09
C THR A 199 -31.35 4.48 1.47
N MET A 200 -30.08 4.74 1.82
CA MET A 200 -29.27 5.79 1.21
C MET A 200 -29.61 5.85 -0.29
N PRO A 201 -29.90 7.04 -0.84
CA PRO A 201 -30.29 7.15 -2.24
C PRO A 201 -29.27 6.35 -3.02
N VAL A 202 -29.74 5.32 -3.72
CA VAL A 202 -28.91 4.57 -4.66
C VAL A 202 -28.30 5.67 -5.50
N ILE A 203 -27.01 5.91 -5.31
CA ILE A 203 -26.31 6.98 -6.01
C ILE A 203 -26.43 6.52 -7.44
N GLU A 204 -27.40 7.11 -8.14
CA GLU A 204 -27.76 6.75 -9.49
C GLU A 204 -26.44 6.92 -10.25
N ILE A 205 -25.86 5.79 -10.64
CA ILE A 205 -24.53 5.75 -11.24
C ILE A 205 -24.74 6.42 -12.59
N ASN A 206 -24.58 7.75 -12.58
CA ASN A 206 -24.81 8.60 -13.71
C ASN A 206 -23.77 8.19 -14.74
N ASP A 207 -24.28 7.63 -15.82
CA ASP A 207 -23.57 7.17 -16.99
C ASP A 207 -22.45 6.12 -16.73
N PRO A 208 -22.61 4.85 -17.13
CA PRO A 208 -21.53 3.86 -17.05
C PRO A 208 -20.24 4.30 -17.75
N TRP A 209 -20.28 5.28 -18.65
CA TRP A 209 -19.09 5.88 -19.27
C TRP A 209 -18.25 6.74 -18.32
N ASN A 210 -18.82 7.31 -17.25
CA ASN A 210 -18.06 8.11 -16.28
C ASN A 210 -16.95 7.31 -15.59
N PHE A 211 -17.18 6.01 -15.35
CA PHE A 211 -16.15 5.12 -14.82
C PHE A 211 -14.91 5.06 -15.74
N PHE A 212 -15.11 5.02 -17.06
CA PHE A 212 -14.00 4.98 -18.01
C PHE A 212 -13.26 6.31 -18.08
N HIS A 213 -13.97 7.43 -17.96
CA HIS A 213 -13.35 8.75 -17.84
C HIS A 213 -12.49 8.88 -16.58
N GLU A 214 -12.96 8.36 -15.45
CA GLU A 214 -12.20 8.31 -14.20
C GLU A 214 -10.95 7.43 -14.33
N LEU A 215 -11.07 6.26 -14.97
CA LEU A 215 -9.91 5.40 -15.26
C LEU A 215 -8.87 6.09 -16.13
N ASP A 216 -9.29 6.84 -17.16
CA ASP A 216 -8.37 7.60 -17.99
C ASP A 216 -7.72 8.77 -17.23
N ALA A 217 -8.46 9.42 -16.33
CA ALA A 217 -7.90 10.43 -15.44
C ALA A 217 -6.83 9.83 -14.52
N LEU A 218 -7.08 8.66 -13.93
CA LEU A 218 -6.09 7.96 -13.09
C LEU A 218 -4.83 7.57 -13.87
N LYS A 219 -4.97 7.09 -15.11
CA LYS A 219 -3.81 6.80 -15.96
C LYS A 219 -2.97 8.04 -16.27
N ARG A 220 -3.61 9.19 -16.49
CA ARG A 220 -2.90 10.47 -16.71
C ARG A 220 -2.14 10.90 -15.46
N ILE A 221 -2.74 10.78 -14.28
CA ILE A 221 -2.10 11.10 -13.00
C ILE A 221 -0.89 10.18 -12.76
N GLU A 222 -1.02 8.89 -13.05
CA GLU A 222 0.09 7.93 -12.95
C GLU A 222 1.26 8.29 -13.88
N ALA A 223 0.97 8.57 -15.15
CA ALA A 223 2.00 8.94 -16.13
C ALA A 223 2.74 10.22 -15.73
N ASP A 224 2.00 11.25 -15.28
CA ASP A 224 2.55 12.52 -14.81
C ASP A 224 3.42 12.34 -13.54
N TYR A 225 2.99 11.49 -12.60
CA TYR A 225 3.82 11.11 -11.46
C TYR A 225 5.11 10.43 -11.88
N GLN A 226 5.05 9.47 -12.80
CA GLN A 226 6.25 8.78 -13.31
C GLN A 226 7.20 9.77 -14.00
N GLN A 227 6.68 10.73 -14.76
CA GLN A 227 7.48 11.77 -15.40
C GLN A 227 8.19 12.66 -14.37
N ARG A 228 7.48 13.12 -13.32
CA ARG A 228 8.10 13.86 -12.22
C ARG A 228 9.18 13.06 -11.51
N MET A 229 8.93 11.79 -11.23
CA MET A 229 9.92 10.91 -10.58
C MET A 229 11.15 10.71 -11.46
N LYS A 230 10.97 10.51 -12.77
CA LYS A 230 12.06 10.37 -13.73
C LYS A 230 12.92 11.63 -13.82
N ALA A 231 12.33 12.82 -13.67
CA ALA A 231 13.07 14.09 -13.66
C ALA A 231 13.74 14.39 -12.30
N LYS A 232 13.07 14.05 -11.19
CA LYS A 232 13.54 14.37 -9.83
C LYS A 232 14.72 13.50 -9.40
N VAL A 233 14.68 12.19 -9.70
CA VAL A 233 15.70 11.25 -9.22
C VAL A 233 17.12 11.60 -9.72
N PRO A 234 17.36 11.90 -11.01
CA PRO A 234 18.68 12.35 -11.48
C PRO A 234 19.13 13.65 -10.81
N ALA A 235 18.24 14.64 -10.67
CA ALA A 235 18.56 15.91 -10.03
C ALA A 235 18.96 15.75 -8.55
N ASP A 236 18.30 14.85 -7.83
CA ASP A 236 18.65 14.54 -6.44
C ASP A 236 19.99 13.79 -6.34
N ILE A 237 20.28 12.89 -7.28
CA ILE A 237 21.57 12.19 -7.37
C ILE A 237 22.71 13.18 -7.63
N ASP A 238 22.54 14.10 -8.58
CA ASP A 238 23.57 15.08 -8.91
C ASP A 238 23.78 16.08 -7.75
N ARG A 239 22.70 16.50 -7.09
CA ARG A 239 22.79 17.32 -5.87
C ARG A 239 23.54 16.59 -4.74
N ALA A 240 23.34 15.29 -4.59
CA ALA A 240 24.09 14.49 -3.62
C ALA A 240 25.58 14.42 -3.98
N ARG A 241 25.90 14.20 -5.27
CA ARG A 241 27.28 14.19 -5.77
C ARG A 241 27.99 15.53 -5.53
N GLU A 242 27.33 16.66 -5.82
CA GLU A 242 27.89 17.99 -5.59
C GLU A 242 28.24 18.22 -4.10
N LYS A 243 27.43 17.70 -3.18
CA LYS A 243 27.70 17.78 -1.74
C LYS A 243 28.85 16.87 -1.30
N ASP A 244 29.04 15.74 -1.98
CA ASP A 244 30.11 14.77 -1.65
C ASP A 244 31.49 15.20 -2.19
N VAL A 245 31.56 15.95 -3.30
CA VAL A 245 32.82 16.46 -3.89
C VAL A 245 33.75 17.14 -2.87
N PRO A 246 33.31 18.12 -2.05
CA PRO A 246 34.19 18.77 -1.07
C PRO A 246 34.53 17.91 0.15
N LEU A 247 33.72 16.88 0.45
CA LEU A 247 33.96 15.96 1.57
C LEU A 247 35.07 14.96 1.23
N HIS A 248 35.22 14.61 -0.05
CA HIS A 248 36.17 13.60 -0.49
C HIS A 248 37.64 13.90 -0.12
N PRO A 249 38.20 15.12 -0.33
CA PRO A 249 39.54 15.46 0.13
C PRO A 249 39.71 15.43 1.65
N GLN A 250 38.68 15.84 2.40
CA GLN A 250 38.72 15.83 3.87
C GLN A 250 38.83 14.40 4.40
N LEU A 251 38.06 13.47 3.83
CA LEU A 251 38.13 12.06 4.17
C LEU A 251 39.50 11.46 3.83
N LEU A 252 40.06 11.76 2.65
CA LEU A 252 41.40 11.31 2.28
C LEU A 252 42.49 11.83 3.22
N SER A 253 42.43 13.11 3.61
CA SER A 253 43.39 13.71 4.54
C SER A 253 43.35 13.06 5.93
N LYS A 254 42.14 12.70 6.40
CA LYS A 254 41.94 12.01 7.68
C LYS A 254 42.50 10.59 7.67
N CYS A 255 42.36 9.89 6.55
CA CYS A 255 42.92 8.54 6.38
C CYS A 255 44.45 8.54 6.35
N GLN A 256 45.09 9.55 5.74
CA GLN A 256 46.55 9.64 5.66
C GLN A 256 47.20 10.13 6.97
N GLY A 257 46.50 10.95 7.76
CA GLY A 257 46.98 11.44 9.06
C GLY A 257 47.02 10.37 10.15
N THR A 258 46.35 9.23 9.95
CA THR A 258 46.36 8.12 10.91
C THR A 258 47.47 7.13 10.55
N SER A 259 48.71 7.63 10.42
CA SER A 259 49.88 6.78 10.49
C SER A 259 49.85 6.11 11.85
N MET A 260 49.45 4.85 11.89
CA MET A 260 49.39 4.04 13.10
C MET A 260 50.79 4.01 13.70
N SER A 261 51.06 4.86 14.68
CA SER A 261 52.18 4.61 15.58
C SER A 261 51.92 3.23 16.17
N ALA A 262 52.81 2.29 15.89
CA ALA A 262 52.68 0.92 16.36
C ALA A 262 52.36 0.93 17.87
N PRO A 263 51.32 0.20 18.32
CA PRO A 263 50.98 0.17 19.74
C PRO A 263 52.19 -0.27 20.56
N PRO A 264 52.55 0.43 21.65
CA PRO A 264 53.81 0.22 22.38
C PRO A 264 53.90 -1.09 23.18
N TRP A 265 52.92 -2.00 23.05
CA TRP A 265 52.81 -3.20 23.88
C TRP A 265 53.56 -4.43 23.34
N ARG A 266 54.47 -4.28 22.36
CA ARG A 266 55.43 -5.33 21.98
C ARG A 266 56.84 -4.93 22.43
N GLN A 267 57.12 -5.07 23.72
CA GLN A 267 58.47 -5.26 24.26
C GLN A 267 58.42 -6.35 25.32
#